data_AF-A0A1X2HV73-F1
#
_entry.id   AF-A0A1X2HV73-F1
#
_cell.length_a   1.000
_cell.length_b   1.000
_cell.length_c   1.000
_cell.angle_alpha   90.00
_cell.angle_beta   90.00
_cell.angle_gamma   90.00
#
_symmetry.space_group_name_H-M   'P 1'
#
loop_
_entity.id
_entity.type
_entity.pdbx_description
1 polymer ?
#
loop_
_entity_poly.entity_id
_entity_poly.type
_entity_poly.pdbx_seq_one_letter_code
_entity_poly.pdbx_strand_id
1 'polypeptide(L)'
;MWHTIAVKPGQLWPCRKSHSLFDSGCLEWLSFIRPQSVRYFEYQGNQPRYHHQMFRFLKDAGYPRLQSIKLVNNSIASLPILNRVNFETIIRNCGSYLEELELSRVALPSDSPTWIYFFQTCTRLTRLTCRFRLAYNVAPIQLQSHALPALPSFTYLCWDTNVPISLDVLLTKSPNLHIESIAS
;
A
#
# COMPACT_ATOMS: atom_id res chain seq x y z
N MET A 1 -8.38 23.08 -2.78
CA MET A 1 -7.13 22.37 -3.11
C MET A 1 -7.29 20.91 -2.69
N TRP A 2 -7.14 19.95 -3.60
CA TRP A 2 -7.38 18.52 -3.33
C TRP A 2 -6.18 17.91 -2.60
N HIS A 3 -6.40 17.46 -1.36
CA HIS A 3 -5.39 16.81 -0.53
C HIS A 3 -5.59 15.28 -0.49
N THR A 4 -6.79 14.82 -0.80
CA THR A 4 -7.20 13.43 -0.64
C THR A 4 -7.88 12.94 -1.91
N ILE A 5 -7.52 11.74 -2.35
CA ILE A 5 -8.26 10.96 -3.33
C ILE A 5 -8.82 9.75 -2.58
N ALA A 6 -10.15 9.64 -2.51
CA ALA A 6 -10.81 8.52 -1.87
C ALA A 6 -11.84 7.88 -2.81
N VAL A 7 -11.73 6.58 -3.03
CA VAL A 7 -12.66 5.79 -3.85
C VAL A 7 -13.24 4.69 -2.97
N LYS A 8 -14.51 4.81 -2.61
CA LYS A 8 -15.21 3.90 -1.68
C LYS A 8 -16.44 3.25 -2.33
N PRO A 9 -16.85 2.04 -1.91
CA PRO A 9 -18.07 1.44 -2.40
C PRO A 9 -19.26 2.27 -1.90
N GLY A 10 -20.16 2.64 -2.82
CA GLY A 10 -21.42 3.33 -2.49
C GLY A 10 -21.40 4.86 -2.41
N GLN A 11 -20.24 5.52 -2.52
CA GLN A 11 -20.14 7.00 -2.50
C GLN A 11 -19.95 7.64 -3.87
N LEU A 12 -20.68 7.15 -4.88
CA LEU A 12 -20.67 7.76 -6.21
C LEU A 12 -22.09 8.08 -6.68
N TRP A 13 -22.27 9.36 -6.93
CA TRP A 13 -23.43 10.04 -7.49
C TRP A 13 -24.04 9.21 -8.65
N PRO A 14 -25.37 9.10 -8.75
CA PRO A 14 -25.98 8.04 -9.53
C PRO A 14 -25.99 8.39 -11.02
N CYS A 15 -25.18 7.68 -11.81
CA CYS A 15 -25.55 7.37 -13.18
C CYS A 15 -26.19 5.98 -13.16
N ARG A 16 -27.44 5.84 -13.61
CA ARG A 16 -28.25 4.60 -13.51
C ARG A 16 -27.64 3.34 -14.17
N LYS A 17 -26.47 3.46 -14.80
CA LYS A 17 -25.77 2.37 -15.53
C LYS A 17 -24.29 2.18 -15.13
N SER A 18 -23.73 2.98 -14.21
CA SER A 18 -22.32 2.87 -13.80
C SER A 18 -22.19 2.62 -12.30
N HIS A 19 -21.36 1.64 -11.92
CA HIS A 19 -21.24 1.19 -10.53
C HIS A 19 -19.98 1.73 -9.82
N SER A 20 -19.14 2.51 -10.51
CA SER A 20 -17.90 3.11 -9.96
C SER A 20 -17.40 4.34 -10.76
N LEU A 21 -16.38 5.04 -10.24
CA LEU A 21 -15.68 6.15 -10.93
C LEU A 21 -15.02 5.65 -12.23
N PHE A 22 -14.56 4.41 -12.22
CA PHE A 22 -13.95 3.75 -13.35
C PHE A 22 -14.96 3.50 -14.48
N ASP A 23 -16.18 3.05 -14.14
CA ASP A 23 -17.26 2.87 -15.13
C ASP A 23 -17.76 4.20 -15.70
N SER A 24 -17.61 5.28 -14.92
CA SER A 24 -18.12 6.60 -15.29
C SER A 24 -17.11 7.42 -16.12
N GLY A 25 -15.95 6.84 -16.47
CA GLY A 25 -14.86 7.55 -17.16
C GLY A 25 -14.18 8.62 -16.30
N CYS A 26 -14.48 8.69 -15.00
CA CYS A 26 -13.96 9.72 -14.10
C CYS A 26 -12.46 9.53 -13.77
N LEU A 27 -11.80 8.50 -14.29
CA LEU A 27 -10.35 8.41 -14.28
C LEU A 27 -9.69 9.60 -15.00
N GLU A 28 -10.30 10.07 -16.10
CA GLU A 28 -9.83 11.26 -16.81
C GLU A 28 -9.86 12.49 -15.90
N TRP A 29 -10.82 12.57 -14.98
CA TRP A 29 -10.91 13.69 -14.04
C TRP A 29 -9.75 13.71 -13.06
N LEU A 30 -9.27 12.53 -12.65
CA LEU A 30 -8.12 12.44 -11.77
C LEU A 30 -6.83 12.95 -12.43
N SER A 31 -6.77 13.01 -13.77
CA SER A 31 -5.63 13.62 -14.49
C SER A 31 -5.52 15.14 -14.27
N PHE A 32 -6.62 15.82 -13.91
CA PHE A 32 -6.59 17.24 -13.56
C PHE A 32 -6.11 17.51 -12.13
N ILE A 33 -5.99 16.48 -11.29
CA ILE A 33 -5.48 16.62 -9.94
C ILE A 33 -3.95 16.66 -10.01
N ARG A 34 -3.37 17.80 -9.59
CA ARG A 34 -1.91 17.96 -9.52
C ARG A 34 -1.31 16.93 -8.55
N PRO A 35 -0.42 16.03 -8.99
CA PRO A 35 0.12 14.99 -8.11
C PRO A 35 0.81 15.54 -6.86
N GLN A 36 1.41 16.73 -6.94
CA GLN A 36 2.10 17.35 -5.80
C GLN A 36 1.15 17.88 -4.72
N SER A 37 -0.15 18.01 -4.98
CA SER A 37 -1.13 18.47 -3.98
C SER A 37 -1.71 17.33 -3.15
N VAL A 38 -1.68 16.10 -3.66
CA VAL A 38 -2.26 14.94 -2.98
C VAL A 38 -1.34 14.47 -1.85
N ARG A 39 -1.93 14.16 -0.71
CA ARG A 39 -1.30 13.66 0.52
C ARG A 39 -1.87 12.31 0.93
N TYR A 40 -3.14 12.08 0.67
CA TYR A 40 -3.84 10.88 1.11
C TYR A 40 -4.49 10.18 -0.06
N PHE A 41 -4.28 8.88 -0.16
CA PHE A 41 -4.88 8.04 -1.18
C PHE A 41 -5.57 6.85 -0.53
N GLU A 42 -6.86 6.72 -0.75
CA GLU A 42 -7.67 5.63 -0.23
C GLU A 42 -8.46 4.98 -1.36
N TYR A 43 -8.30 3.67 -1.49
CA TYR A 43 -9.12 2.85 -2.35
C TYR A 43 -9.72 1.71 -1.54
N GLN A 44 -11.04 1.66 -1.52
CA GLN A 44 -11.83 0.55 -1.00
C GLN A 44 -12.68 0.01 -2.14
N GLY A 45 -12.37 -1.20 -2.60
CA GLY A 45 -13.05 -1.79 -3.75
C GLY A 45 -13.50 -3.22 -3.50
N ASN A 46 -14.56 -3.62 -4.20
CA ASN A 46 -15.10 -4.98 -4.19
C ASN A 46 -15.02 -5.67 -5.57
N GLN A 47 -14.60 -4.95 -6.61
CA GLN A 47 -14.55 -5.47 -7.97
C GLN A 47 -13.11 -5.69 -8.46
N PRO A 48 -12.75 -6.93 -8.85
CA PRO A 48 -11.41 -7.30 -9.30
C PRO A 48 -10.88 -6.41 -10.44
N ARG A 49 -11.75 -6.09 -11.40
CA ARG A 49 -11.41 -5.33 -12.61
C ARG A 49 -10.85 -3.93 -12.36
N TYR A 50 -11.18 -3.29 -11.24
CA TYR A 50 -10.70 -1.94 -10.93
C TYR A 50 -9.41 -1.91 -10.14
N HIS A 51 -9.03 -3.01 -9.47
CA HIS A 51 -7.79 -3.04 -8.70
C HIS A 51 -6.58 -2.80 -9.61
N HIS A 52 -6.55 -3.44 -10.78
CA HIS A 52 -5.45 -3.27 -11.72
C HIS A 52 -5.38 -1.83 -12.26
N GLN A 53 -6.52 -1.24 -12.60
CA GLN A 53 -6.61 0.16 -13.03
C GLN A 53 -6.16 1.11 -11.92
N MET A 54 -6.47 0.80 -10.66
CA MET A 54 -6.08 1.61 -9.52
C MET A 54 -4.57 1.58 -9.26
N PHE A 55 -3.94 0.41 -9.30
CA PHE A 55 -2.49 0.31 -9.17
C PHE A 55 -1.78 1.01 -10.32
N ARG A 56 -2.29 0.86 -11.54
CA ARG A 56 -1.78 1.58 -12.70
C ARG A 56 -1.90 3.09 -12.51
N PHE A 57 -3.05 3.57 -12.05
CA PHE A 57 -3.27 4.98 -11.77
C PHE A 57 -2.29 5.53 -10.71
N LEU A 58 -2.16 4.85 -9.57
CA LEU A 58 -1.25 5.26 -8.50
C LEU A 58 0.22 5.29 -8.96
N LYS A 59 0.60 4.33 -9.82
CA LYS A 59 1.92 4.25 -10.44
C LYS A 59 2.16 5.37 -11.44
N ASP A 60 1.27 5.53 -12.41
CA ASP A 60 1.42 6.40 -13.58
C ASP A 60 1.30 7.89 -13.19
N ALA A 61 0.42 8.22 -12.23
CA ALA A 61 0.23 9.59 -11.78
C ALA A 61 1.41 10.14 -10.95
N GLY A 62 2.19 9.25 -10.32
CA GLY A 62 3.40 9.58 -9.57
C GLY A 62 3.19 10.66 -8.51
N TYR A 63 2.66 10.31 -7.34
CA TYR A 63 2.35 11.25 -6.25
C TYR A 63 3.55 11.50 -5.32
N PRO A 64 4.36 12.56 -5.51
CA PRO A 64 5.64 12.71 -4.83
C PRO A 64 5.55 13.06 -3.35
N ARG A 65 4.37 13.49 -2.89
CA ARG A 65 4.14 13.96 -1.52
C ARG A 65 3.09 13.13 -0.79
N LEU A 66 2.83 11.92 -1.26
CA LEU A 66 1.83 11.06 -0.64
C LEU A 66 2.32 10.60 0.73
N GLN A 67 1.53 10.88 1.76
CA GLN A 67 1.78 10.55 3.16
C GLN A 67 1.06 9.26 3.57
N SER A 68 -0.12 8.98 3.01
CA SER A 68 -0.88 7.78 3.34
C SER A 68 -1.39 7.08 2.08
N ILE A 69 -1.15 5.77 2.01
CA ILE A 69 -1.73 4.87 1.03
C ILE A 69 -2.57 3.83 1.76
N LYS A 70 -3.86 3.77 1.46
CA LYS A 70 -4.78 2.75 1.96
C LYS A 70 -5.45 2.02 0.81
N LEU A 71 -5.11 0.75 0.61
CA LEU A 71 -5.69 -0.12 -0.40
C LEU A 71 -6.37 -1.30 0.28
N VAL A 72 -7.70 -1.28 0.30
CA VAL A 72 -8.54 -2.29 0.93
C VAL A 72 -9.40 -2.96 -0.13
N ASN A 73 -9.24 -4.27 -0.26
CA ASN A 73 -10.12 -5.08 -1.08
C ASN A 73 -11.15 -5.79 -0.20
N ASN A 74 -12.42 -5.45 -0.40
CA ASN A 74 -13.53 -6.09 0.30
C ASN A 74 -14.04 -7.35 -0.42
N SER A 75 -13.57 -7.61 -1.64
CA SER A 75 -13.94 -8.80 -2.40
C SER A 75 -13.33 -10.06 -1.80
N ILE A 76 -14.11 -11.14 -1.79
CA ILE A 76 -13.65 -12.49 -1.44
C ILE A 76 -13.28 -13.27 -2.72
N ALA A 77 -13.78 -12.84 -3.88
CA ALA A 77 -13.69 -13.58 -5.13
C ALA A 77 -12.30 -13.59 -5.76
N SER A 78 -11.47 -12.57 -5.49
CA SER A 78 -10.09 -12.54 -5.97
C SER A 78 -9.21 -11.61 -5.14
N LEU A 79 -7.94 -11.99 -5.00
CA LEU A 79 -6.92 -11.17 -4.38
C LEU A 79 -6.18 -10.36 -5.47
N PRO A 80 -6.28 -9.02 -5.51
CA PRO A 80 -5.50 -8.23 -6.43
C PRO A 80 -4.02 -8.33 -6.10
N ILE A 81 -3.20 -8.53 -7.12
CA ILE A 81 -1.75 -8.69 -6.98
C ILE A 81 -1.06 -7.38 -7.30
N LEU A 82 -0.43 -6.78 -6.28
CA LEU A 82 0.48 -5.67 -6.46
C LEU A 82 1.88 -6.24 -6.72
N ASN A 83 2.20 -6.48 -8.00
CA ASN A 83 3.48 -7.08 -8.35
C ASN A 83 4.67 -6.18 -7.96
N ARG A 84 5.87 -6.79 -7.93
CA ARG A 84 7.11 -6.13 -7.54
C ARG A 84 7.36 -4.81 -8.28
N VAL A 85 7.26 -4.80 -9.61
CA VAL A 85 7.52 -3.62 -10.44
C VAL A 85 6.59 -2.46 -10.07
N ASN A 86 5.30 -2.75 -9.92
CA ASN A 86 4.32 -1.72 -9.56
C ASN A 86 4.56 -1.21 -8.14
N PHE A 87 4.79 -2.11 -7.18
CA PHE A 87 5.08 -1.75 -5.80
C PHE A 87 6.32 -0.86 -5.68
N GLU A 88 7.46 -1.30 -6.20
CA GLU A 88 8.70 -0.53 -6.17
C GLU A 88 8.56 0.83 -6.86
N THR A 89 7.81 0.91 -7.97
CA THR A 89 7.58 2.19 -8.67
C THR A 89 6.73 3.15 -7.83
N ILE A 90 5.66 2.66 -7.19
CA ILE A 90 4.83 3.47 -6.29
C ILE A 90 5.69 3.99 -5.12
N ILE A 91 6.47 3.10 -4.49
CA ILE A 91 7.35 3.44 -3.38
C ILE A 91 8.45 4.42 -3.80
N ARG A 92 9.02 4.27 -4.99
CA ARG A 92 9.99 5.23 -5.54
C ARG A 92 9.40 6.64 -5.64
N ASN A 93 8.13 6.71 -6.06
CA ASN A 93 7.47 7.98 -6.29
C ASN A 93 7.15 8.69 -4.97
N CYS A 94 6.67 7.99 -3.94
CA CYS A 94 6.16 8.63 -2.72
C CYS A 94 6.93 8.33 -1.43
N GLY A 95 7.87 7.38 -1.42
CA GLY A 95 8.42 6.79 -0.20
C GLY A 95 9.10 7.80 0.73
N SER A 96 9.71 8.85 0.19
CA SER A 96 10.34 9.92 1.00
C SER A 96 9.36 10.73 1.86
N TYR A 97 8.07 10.68 1.56
CA TYR A 97 7.00 11.35 2.31
C TYR A 97 6.01 10.37 2.94
N LEU A 98 6.12 9.07 2.65
CA LEU A 98 5.16 8.08 3.09
C LEU A 98 5.29 7.83 4.60
N GLU A 99 4.20 8.11 5.31
CA GLU A 99 4.07 7.93 6.76
C GLU A 99 3.22 6.69 7.07
N GLU A 100 2.20 6.39 6.26
CA GLU A 100 1.29 5.27 6.49
C GLU A 100 1.09 4.43 5.23
N LEU A 101 1.19 3.11 5.39
CA LEU A 101 0.84 2.14 4.35
C LEU A 101 -0.10 1.09 4.94
N GLU A 102 -1.34 1.07 4.44
CA GLU A 102 -2.36 0.07 4.78
C GLU A 102 -2.76 -0.72 3.54
N LEU A 103 -2.54 -2.03 3.59
CA LEU A 103 -2.79 -2.96 2.51
C LEU A 103 -3.59 -4.14 3.06
N SER A 104 -4.87 -4.19 2.74
CA SER A 104 -5.77 -5.24 3.22
C SER A 104 -6.38 -6.00 2.05
N ARG A 105 -6.21 -7.33 2.07
CA ARG A 105 -6.59 -8.27 1.02
C ARG A 105 -6.02 -7.86 -0.34
N VAL A 106 -4.76 -7.42 -0.35
CA VAL A 106 -3.94 -7.16 -1.54
C VAL A 106 -2.70 -8.03 -1.44
N ALA A 107 -2.43 -8.85 -2.46
CA ALA A 107 -1.22 -9.66 -2.51
C ALA A 107 -0.01 -8.75 -2.74
N LEU A 108 1.00 -8.89 -1.88
CA LEU A 108 2.25 -8.12 -1.97
C LEU A 108 3.42 -8.96 -2.46
N PRO A 109 4.49 -8.29 -2.93
CA PRO A 109 5.77 -8.95 -3.16
C PRO A 109 6.23 -9.64 -1.87
N SER A 110 6.66 -10.89 -1.99
CA SER A 110 7.04 -11.74 -0.88
C SER A 110 8.55 -11.99 -0.81
N ASP A 111 9.33 -11.18 -1.53
CA ASP A 111 10.79 -11.29 -1.62
C ASP A 111 11.50 -10.25 -0.76
N SER A 112 12.60 -10.65 -0.11
CA SER A 112 13.40 -9.77 0.75
C SER A 112 13.92 -8.49 0.06
N PRO A 113 14.44 -8.52 -1.18
CA PRO A 113 14.95 -7.32 -1.84
C PRO A 113 13.91 -6.19 -1.92
N THR A 114 12.66 -6.53 -2.22
CA THR A 114 11.59 -5.54 -2.32
C THR A 114 11.28 -4.87 -0.98
N TRP A 115 11.28 -5.64 0.12
CA TRP A 115 11.04 -5.10 1.46
C TRP A 115 12.22 -4.31 2.00
N ILE A 116 13.46 -4.73 1.71
CA ILE A 116 14.65 -3.93 2.02
C ILE A 116 14.57 -2.58 1.31
N TYR A 117 14.25 -2.56 0.02
CA TYR A 117 14.05 -1.32 -0.75
C TYR A 117 12.96 -0.43 -0.14
N PHE A 118 11.84 -1.03 0.27
CA PHE A 118 10.74 -0.31 0.93
C PHE A 118 11.21 0.42 2.19
N PHE A 119 11.85 -0.29 3.12
CA PHE A 119 12.32 0.31 4.38
C PHE A 119 13.49 1.29 4.18
N GLN A 120 14.32 1.11 3.15
CA GLN A 120 15.35 2.09 2.79
C GLN A 120 14.76 3.41 2.26
N THR A 121 13.64 3.33 1.54
CA THR A 121 13.01 4.49 0.89
C THR A 121 12.04 5.21 1.83
N CYS A 122 11.27 4.47 2.61
CA CYS A 122 10.20 4.97 3.48
C CYS A 122 10.71 5.35 4.87
N THR A 123 11.66 6.29 4.95
CA THR A 123 12.30 6.69 6.22
C THR A 123 11.39 7.44 7.19
N ARG A 124 10.26 7.96 6.70
CA ARG A 124 9.22 8.64 7.51
C ARG A 124 8.08 7.73 7.95
N LEU A 125 8.13 6.45 7.59
CA LEU A 125 7.07 5.51 7.88
C LEU A 125 6.83 5.45 9.39
N THR A 126 5.57 5.63 9.80
CA THR A 126 5.10 5.51 11.17
C THR A 126 4.23 4.27 11.35
N ARG A 127 3.44 3.92 10.33
CA ARG A 127 2.46 2.83 10.38
C ARG A 127 2.54 1.94 9.15
N LEU A 128 2.73 0.65 9.37
CA LEU A 128 2.62 -0.40 8.35
C LEU A 128 1.53 -1.38 8.76
N THR A 129 0.55 -1.58 7.89
CA THR A 129 -0.51 -2.57 8.05
C THR A 129 -0.60 -3.42 6.79
N CYS A 130 -0.28 -4.70 6.91
CA CYS A 130 -0.42 -5.68 5.85
C CYS A 130 -1.32 -6.81 6.34
N ARG A 131 -2.46 -7.01 5.67
CA ARG A 131 -3.43 -8.05 6.03
C ARG A 131 -3.83 -8.84 4.78
N PHE A 132 -3.15 -9.94 4.49
CA PHE A 132 -3.48 -10.78 3.33
C PHE A 132 -2.97 -12.20 3.53
N ARG A 133 -3.66 -13.19 2.94
CA ARG A 133 -3.20 -14.59 2.93
C ARG A 133 -3.00 -15.04 1.50
N LEU A 134 -1.81 -15.55 1.20
CA LEU A 134 -1.51 -16.22 -0.06
C LEU A 134 -2.01 -17.67 0.00
N ALA A 135 -2.37 -18.22 -1.15
CA ALA A 135 -2.86 -19.60 -1.23
C ALA A 135 -1.76 -20.66 -0.99
N TYR A 136 -0.50 -20.26 -1.03
CA TYR A 136 0.67 -21.12 -0.90
C TYR A 136 1.66 -20.55 0.12
N ASN A 137 2.48 -21.44 0.69
CA ASN A 137 3.55 -21.04 1.60
C ASN A 137 4.66 -20.36 0.81
N VAL A 138 5.15 -19.24 1.34
CA VAL A 138 6.27 -18.51 0.75
C VAL A 138 7.42 -18.48 1.73
N ALA A 139 8.64 -18.45 1.20
CA ALA A 139 9.83 -18.26 2.01
C ALA A 139 9.71 -17.00 2.89
N PRO A 140 10.23 -17.03 4.12
CA PRO A 140 10.29 -15.86 4.99
C PRO A 140 11.00 -14.66 4.32
N ILE A 141 10.49 -13.45 4.57
CA ILE A 141 11.16 -12.20 4.27
C ILE A 141 12.30 -12.02 5.26
N GLN A 142 13.50 -12.34 4.80
CA GLN A 142 14.74 -12.19 5.57
C GLN A 142 15.26 -10.76 5.43
N LEU A 143 15.14 -9.97 6.49
CA LEU A 143 15.74 -8.64 6.55
C LEU A 143 17.15 -8.73 7.12
N GLN A 144 18.07 -7.93 6.61
CA GLN A 144 19.45 -7.85 7.12
C GLN A 144 19.64 -6.54 7.86
N SER A 145 20.12 -6.59 9.11
CA SER A 145 20.28 -5.38 9.93
C SER A 145 21.20 -4.33 9.28
N HIS A 146 22.26 -4.74 8.60
CA HIS A 146 23.15 -3.80 7.90
C HIS A 146 22.52 -3.18 6.63
N ALA A 147 21.48 -3.81 6.06
CA ALA A 147 20.80 -3.33 4.86
C ALA A 147 19.69 -2.31 5.17
N LEU A 148 19.27 -2.19 6.44
CA LEU A 148 18.20 -1.29 6.85
C LEU A 148 18.74 -0.02 7.56
N PRO A 149 18.24 1.17 7.22
CA PRO A 149 18.52 2.37 8.00
C PRO A 149 17.86 2.28 9.39
N ALA A 150 18.22 3.20 10.28
CA ALA A 150 17.41 3.42 11.49
C ALA A 150 16.01 3.90 11.10
N LEU A 151 14.97 3.41 11.78
CA LEU A 151 13.56 3.73 11.50
C LEU A 151 12.92 4.37 12.74
N PRO A 152 13.41 5.52 13.23
CA PRO A 152 13.00 6.08 14.52
C PRO A 152 11.52 6.51 14.55
N SER A 153 10.93 6.78 13.39
CA SER A 153 9.52 7.16 13.26
C SER A 153 8.57 5.95 13.23
N PHE A 154 9.07 4.74 12.99
CA PHE A 154 8.24 3.57 12.73
C PHE A 154 7.69 2.98 14.02
N THR A 155 6.46 3.33 14.39
CA THR A 155 5.91 3.04 15.72
C THR A 155 4.81 1.98 15.70
N TYR A 156 4.28 1.60 14.55
CA TYR A 156 3.17 0.64 14.48
C TYR A 156 3.34 -0.37 13.34
N LEU A 157 3.25 -1.66 13.67
CA LEU A 157 3.20 -2.77 12.74
C LEU A 157 1.98 -3.68 12.98
N CYS A 158 1.21 -3.90 11.94
CA CYS A 158 0.25 -5.00 11.83
C CYS A 158 0.65 -5.87 10.63
N TRP A 159 1.00 -7.13 10.89
CA TRP A 159 1.50 -8.08 9.89
C TRP A 159 0.67 -9.37 9.92
N ASP A 160 -0.60 -9.27 9.55
CA ASP A 160 -1.51 -10.40 9.43
C ASP A 160 -1.36 -11.03 8.04
N THR A 161 -0.21 -11.65 7.81
CA THR A 161 0.10 -12.34 6.56
C THR A 161 0.71 -13.71 6.82
N ASN A 162 0.51 -14.66 5.91
CA ASN A 162 1.16 -15.98 5.98
C ASN A 162 2.61 -15.98 5.44
N VAL A 163 3.23 -14.80 5.31
CA VAL A 163 4.63 -14.64 4.92
C VAL A 163 5.41 -14.13 6.14
N PRO A 164 6.25 -14.95 6.80
CA PRO A 164 7.00 -14.50 7.97
C PRO A 164 7.97 -13.36 7.63
N ILE A 165 8.25 -12.47 8.58
CA ILE A 165 9.21 -11.35 8.45
C ILE A 165 10.16 -11.30 9.66
N SER A 166 11.42 -10.91 9.43
CA SER A 166 12.44 -10.76 10.49
C SER A 166 12.13 -9.60 11.46
N LEU A 167 11.25 -9.85 12.43
CA LEU A 167 10.81 -8.88 13.44
C LEU A 167 11.94 -8.44 14.38
N ASP A 168 12.88 -9.34 14.68
CA ASP A 168 14.08 -9.07 15.48
C ASP A 168 14.91 -7.92 14.88
N VAL A 169 15.05 -7.92 13.55
CA VAL A 169 15.73 -6.85 12.83
C VAL A 169 14.94 -5.55 12.87
N LEU A 170 13.61 -5.60 12.69
CA LEU A 170 12.76 -4.42 12.77
C LEU A 170 12.76 -3.78 14.16
N LEU A 171 12.70 -4.57 15.22
CA LEU A 171 12.78 -4.11 16.61
C LEU A 171 14.14 -3.46 16.93
N THR A 172 15.22 -3.96 16.32
CA THR A 172 16.54 -3.35 16.45
C THR A 172 16.60 -1.97 15.76
N LYS A 173 15.90 -1.79 14.63
CA LYS A 173 15.88 -0.53 13.86
C LYS A 173 14.83 0.46 14.34
N SER A 174 13.78 -0.03 14.99
CA SER A 174 12.75 0.77 15.65
C SER A 174 12.40 0.18 17.01
N PRO A 175 13.06 0.63 18.09
CA PRO A 175 12.87 0.09 19.43
C PRO A 175 11.49 0.42 20.03
N ASN A 176 10.81 1.45 19.51
CA ASN A 176 9.47 1.87 19.97
C ASN A 176 8.34 1.25 19.14
N LEU A 177 8.62 0.20 18.37
CA LEU A 177 7.65 -0.43 17.49
C LEU A 177 6.59 -1.20 18.30
N HIS A 178 5.35 -0.74 18.23
CA HIS A 178 4.19 -1.47 18.73
C HIS A 178 3.71 -2.47 17.66
N ILE A 179 3.50 -3.71 18.07
CA ILE A 179 3.05 -4.79 17.19
C ILE A 179 1.64 -5.22 17.60
N GLU A 180 0.67 -5.02 16.71
CA GLU A 180 -0.73 -5.35 16.97
C GLU A 180 -1.03 -6.83 16.69
N SER A 181 -0.56 -7.35 15.56
CA SER A 181 -0.88 -8.71 15.10
C SER A 181 0.21 -9.22 14.19
N ILE A 182 0.56 -10.50 14.37
CA ILE A 182 1.41 -11.28 13.49
C ILE A 182 0.69 -12.60 13.25
N ALA A 183 0.37 -12.92 12.00
CA ALA A 183 -0.15 -14.25 11.68
C ALA A 183 1.00 -15.26 11.72
N SER A 184 0.80 -16.31 12.50
CA SER A 184 1.61 -17.53 12.57
C SER A 184 1.17 -18.56 11.54
#